data_AF-A0A5J5QND7-F1
#
_entry.id   AF-A0A5J5QND7-F1
#
_cell.length_a   1.000
_cell.length_b   1.000
_cell.length_c   1.000
_cell.angle_alpha   90.00
_cell.angle_beta   90.00
_cell.angle_gamma   90.00
#
_symmetry.space_group_name_H-M   'P 1'
#
loop_
_entity.id
_entity.type
_entity.pdbx_description
1 polymer ?
#
loop_
_entity_poly.entity_id
_entity_poly.type
_entity_poly.pdbx_seq_one_letter_code
_entity_poly.pdbx_strand_id
1 'polypeptide(L)'
;MERSTTSWLRTLGIQLSLCFALYIVLNLGQPQKLVYNDNGSPFDLYFISVRGGFRSLQEQTHLLKLMGNVAKAYDLKFVVNISELGEDDPLMQNVTRLSPLLNVPWYTTGGSKHDGFGCFLHQVKLPRGRMLDILSLNTTSLQDTVVVGSPSGKRGNLSNWLTRTLKATTSDWRMVVGFHPLVACKENEEEFTAKLIDEPLHHIFVKFGVNVYLSQQGCFSYALQDNVAYIGNPGLIKENSCLGSGNGRYRIRTEMTDGFLLHRLGSLEMVTYFVTSAGEIVNKIVVQQRGRQVM
;
A
#
# COMPACT_ATOMS: atom_id res chain seq x y z
N MET A 1 -10.38 -22.39 -73.25
CA MET A 1 -9.51 -22.75 -72.10
C MET A 1 -9.53 -21.55 -71.15
N GLU A 2 -10.55 -21.48 -70.28
CA GLU A 2 -10.77 -20.35 -69.37
C GLU A 2 -9.82 -20.43 -68.17
N ARG A 3 -9.03 -19.38 -67.95
CA ARG A 3 -8.11 -19.26 -66.83
C ARG A 3 -8.87 -18.78 -65.58
N SER A 4 -8.89 -19.65 -64.58
CA SER A 4 -9.31 -19.38 -63.20
C SER A 4 -8.63 -18.13 -62.62
N THR A 5 -9.38 -17.03 -62.50
CA THR A 5 -8.95 -15.77 -61.85
C THR A 5 -9.55 -15.60 -60.45
N THR A 6 -10.28 -16.59 -59.92
CA THR A 6 -11.09 -16.50 -58.69
C THR A 6 -10.38 -16.98 -57.42
N SER A 7 -9.21 -17.61 -57.52
CA SER A 7 -8.53 -18.21 -56.36
C SER A 7 -7.73 -17.20 -55.52
N TRP A 8 -6.97 -16.31 -56.15
CA TRP A 8 -6.04 -15.41 -55.42
C TRP A 8 -6.77 -14.34 -54.60
N LEU A 9 -7.88 -13.81 -55.10
CA LEU A 9 -8.71 -12.83 -54.40
C LEU A 9 -9.30 -13.38 -53.10
N ARG A 10 -9.68 -14.66 -53.07
CA ARG A 10 -10.14 -15.33 -51.85
C ARG A 10 -9.01 -15.48 -50.83
N THR A 11 -7.82 -15.87 -51.27
CA THR A 11 -6.65 -16.01 -50.40
C THR A 11 -6.24 -14.68 -49.79
N LEU A 12 -6.30 -13.60 -50.58
CA LEU A 12 -6.00 -12.23 -50.12
C LEU A 12 -7.05 -11.73 -49.11
N GLY A 13 -8.33 -12.00 -49.35
CA GLY A 13 -9.41 -11.66 -48.42
C GLY A 13 -9.27 -12.39 -47.07
N ILE A 14 -8.88 -13.66 -47.11
CA ILE A 14 -8.65 -14.46 -45.89
C ILE A 14 -7.41 -13.94 -45.13
N GLN A 15 -6.31 -13.63 -45.82
CA GLN A 15 -5.12 -13.06 -45.17
C GLN A 15 -5.38 -11.69 -44.55
N LEU A 16 -6.11 -10.82 -45.23
CA LEU A 16 -6.53 -9.52 -44.67
C LEU A 16 -7.42 -9.69 -43.45
N SER A 17 -8.39 -10.62 -43.50
CA SER A 17 -9.25 -10.93 -42.36
C SER A 17 -8.46 -11.47 -41.16
N LEU A 18 -7.50 -12.37 -41.39
CA LEU A 18 -6.60 -12.89 -40.35
C LEU A 18 -5.71 -11.80 -39.77
N CYS A 19 -5.11 -10.93 -40.59
CA CYS A 19 -4.34 -9.78 -40.11
C CYS A 19 -5.20 -8.82 -39.28
N PHE A 20 -6.44 -8.58 -39.69
CA PHE A 20 -7.36 -7.72 -38.96
C PHE A 20 -7.78 -8.35 -37.63
N ALA A 21 -8.07 -9.65 -37.62
CA ALA A 21 -8.37 -10.39 -36.39
C ALA A 21 -7.17 -10.41 -35.45
N LEU A 22 -5.94 -10.63 -35.96
CA LEU A 22 -4.71 -10.59 -35.17
C LEU A 22 -4.46 -9.19 -34.60
N TYR A 23 -4.68 -8.14 -35.40
CA TYR A 23 -4.58 -6.74 -34.96
C TYR A 23 -5.61 -6.43 -33.86
N ILE A 24 -6.84 -6.91 -34.00
CA ILE A 24 -7.89 -6.79 -32.98
C ILE A 24 -7.46 -7.53 -31.71
N VAL A 25 -7.01 -8.78 -31.80
CA VAL A 25 -6.55 -9.56 -30.63
C VAL A 25 -5.35 -8.91 -29.94
N LEU A 26 -4.38 -8.38 -30.69
CA LEU A 26 -3.21 -7.69 -30.14
C LEU A 26 -3.56 -6.35 -29.49
N ASN A 27 -4.57 -5.63 -29.98
CA ASN A 27 -5.03 -4.37 -29.38
C ASN A 27 -6.06 -4.56 -28.25
N LEU A 28 -6.86 -5.63 -28.28
CA LEU A 28 -7.75 -6.02 -27.17
C LEU A 28 -7.00 -6.72 -26.03
N GLY A 29 -5.81 -7.25 -26.31
CA GLY A 29 -4.89 -7.79 -25.31
C GLY A 29 -4.13 -6.73 -24.51
N GLN A 30 -4.41 -5.43 -24.70
CA GLN A 30 -3.91 -4.42 -23.76
C GLN A 30 -4.56 -4.65 -22.40
N PRO A 31 -3.78 -4.72 -21.30
CA PRO A 31 -4.35 -4.83 -19.96
C PRO A 31 -5.31 -3.66 -19.78
N GLN A 32 -6.53 -3.96 -19.36
CA GLN A 32 -7.57 -2.98 -19.11
C GLN A 32 -7.00 -1.88 -18.22
N LYS A 33 -6.67 -0.73 -18.83
CA LYS A 33 -6.19 0.46 -18.13
C LYS A 33 -7.26 0.89 -17.13
N LEU A 34 -6.97 0.69 -15.85
CA LEU A 34 -7.40 1.46 -14.66
C LEU A 34 -8.89 1.79 -14.45
N VAL A 35 -9.80 1.38 -15.35
CA VAL A 35 -11.24 1.54 -15.17
C VAL A 35 -11.79 0.21 -14.69
N TYR A 36 -11.32 -0.22 -13.52
CA TYR A 36 -12.08 -1.18 -12.74
C TYR A 36 -13.21 -0.37 -12.07
N ASN A 37 -14.37 -0.34 -12.73
CA ASN A 37 -15.63 0.10 -12.13
C ASN A 37 -16.03 -0.96 -11.09
N ASP A 38 -15.34 -0.98 -9.95
CA ASP A 38 -15.97 -1.47 -8.74
C ASP A 38 -17.18 -0.56 -8.50
N ASN A 39 -18.35 -1.13 -8.25
CA ASN A 39 -19.56 -0.39 -7.87
C ASN A 39 -19.35 0.21 -6.45
N GLY A 40 -18.37 1.10 -6.31
CA GLY A 40 -18.14 1.86 -5.10
C GLY A 40 -19.37 2.68 -4.82
N SER A 41 -19.85 2.63 -3.59
CA SER A 41 -20.97 3.46 -3.22
C SER A 41 -20.51 4.93 -3.28
N PRO A 42 -21.40 5.89 -3.58
CA PRO A 42 -21.07 7.32 -3.56
C PRO A 42 -20.62 7.84 -2.17
N PHE A 43 -20.53 6.95 -1.18
CA PHE A 43 -20.13 7.22 0.20
C PHE A 43 -18.79 6.57 0.56
N ASP A 44 -18.06 6.02 -0.42
CA ASP A 44 -16.76 5.41 -0.18
C ASP A 44 -15.66 6.48 -0.28
N LEU A 45 -14.69 6.40 0.63
CA LEU A 45 -13.52 7.28 0.63
C LEU A 45 -12.36 6.59 -0.07
N TYR A 46 -11.69 7.29 -0.99
CA TYR A 46 -10.48 6.78 -1.65
C TYR A 46 -9.23 7.48 -1.12
N PHE A 47 -8.19 6.71 -0.81
CA PHE A 47 -6.87 7.23 -0.45
C PHE A 47 -5.75 6.32 -0.97
N ILE A 48 -4.53 6.85 -1.11
CA ILE A 48 -3.36 6.07 -1.54
C ILE A 48 -2.40 5.92 -0.37
N SER A 49 -1.73 4.77 -0.24
CA SER A 49 -0.48 4.66 0.51
C SER A 49 0.69 4.26 -0.38
N VAL A 50 1.85 4.86 -0.17
CA VAL A 50 3.04 4.70 -1.01
C VAL A 50 4.29 4.51 -0.15
N ARG A 51 5.25 3.74 -0.64
CA ARG A 51 6.44 3.30 0.10
C ARG A 51 7.43 4.43 0.47
N GLY A 52 7.24 5.64 -0.04
CA GLY A 52 8.28 6.67 -0.04
C GLY A 52 9.63 6.13 -0.53
N GLY A 53 10.72 6.77 -0.12
CA GLY A 53 12.09 6.34 -0.33
C GLY A 53 12.67 6.69 -1.70
N PHE A 54 13.95 6.35 -1.86
CA PHE A 54 14.72 6.70 -3.04
C PHE A 54 14.28 5.93 -4.29
N ARG A 55 14.14 6.68 -5.37
CA ARG A 55 13.87 6.24 -6.75
C ARG A 55 14.65 7.15 -7.68
N SER A 56 14.95 6.72 -8.91
CA SER A 56 15.43 7.67 -9.92
C SER A 56 14.37 8.75 -10.20
N LEU A 57 14.78 9.93 -10.66
CA LEU A 57 13.85 11.02 -10.96
C LEU A 57 12.79 10.61 -12.01
N GLN A 58 13.17 9.77 -12.97
CA GLN A 58 12.27 9.24 -13.98
C GLN A 58 11.21 8.33 -13.37
N GLU A 59 11.60 7.38 -12.51
CA GLU A 59 10.66 6.50 -11.81
C GLU A 59 9.71 7.29 -10.90
N GLN A 60 10.22 8.27 -10.16
CA GLN A 60 9.39 9.15 -9.32
C GLN A 60 8.36 9.90 -10.14
N THR A 61 8.78 10.52 -11.24
CA THR A 61 7.89 11.31 -12.12
C THR A 61 6.80 10.42 -12.72
N HIS A 62 7.17 9.21 -13.16
CA HIS A 62 6.23 8.24 -13.70
C HIS A 62 5.20 7.79 -12.66
N LEU A 63 5.65 7.41 -11.46
CA LEU A 63 4.80 7.01 -10.34
C LEU A 63 3.84 8.14 -9.92
N LEU A 64 4.35 9.36 -9.76
CA LEU A 64 3.54 10.53 -9.39
C LEU A 64 2.50 10.88 -10.46
N LYS A 65 2.84 10.75 -11.75
CA LYS A 65 1.88 10.94 -12.85
C LYS A 65 0.77 9.91 -12.80
N LEU A 66 1.12 8.64 -12.55
CA LEU A 66 0.13 7.57 -12.40
C LEU A 66 -0.78 7.81 -11.19
N MET A 67 -0.21 8.11 -10.03
CA MET A 67 -0.96 8.49 -8.82
C MET A 67 -1.87 9.69 -9.07
N GLY A 68 -1.42 10.70 -9.83
CA GLY A 68 -2.21 11.86 -10.20
C GLY A 68 -3.41 11.53 -11.09
N ASN A 69 -3.25 10.59 -12.02
CA ASN A 69 -4.37 10.09 -12.83
C ASN A 69 -5.39 9.34 -11.98
N VAL A 70 -4.93 8.47 -11.07
CA VAL A 70 -5.79 7.77 -10.10
C VAL A 70 -6.48 8.76 -9.19
N ALA A 71 -5.77 9.80 -8.72
CA ALA A 71 -6.32 10.80 -7.82
C ALA A 71 -7.50 11.53 -8.44
N LYS A 72 -7.39 11.88 -9.73
CA LYS A 72 -8.47 12.50 -10.51
C LYS A 72 -9.62 11.53 -10.77
N ALA A 73 -9.34 10.26 -11.07
CA ALA A 73 -10.36 9.28 -11.41
C ALA A 73 -11.25 8.89 -10.21
N TYR A 74 -10.66 8.82 -9.02
CA TYR A 74 -11.33 8.33 -7.80
C TYR A 74 -11.64 9.42 -6.76
N ASP A 75 -11.41 10.71 -7.08
CA ASP A 75 -11.60 11.85 -6.16
C ASP A 75 -10.91 11.62 -4.79
N LEU A 76 -9.60 11.41 -4.88
CA LEU A 76 -8.75 11.01 -3.76
C LEU A 76 -8.75 12.03 -2.62
N LYS A 77 -8.89 11.55 -1.37
CA LYS A 77 -8.98 12.41 -0.19
C LYS A 77 -7.66 12.71 0.47
N PHE A 78 -6.70 11.79 0.42
CA PHE A 78 -5.35 11.99 0.94
C PHE A 78 -4.38 10.93 0.41
N VAL A 79 -3.08 11.18 0.64
CA VAL A 79 -1.99 10.24 0.41
C VAL A 79 -1.26 9.99 1.73
N VAL A 80 -0.93 8.73 2.00
CA VAL A 80 -0.06 8.32 3.12
C VAL A 80 1.29 7.88 2.56
N ASN A 81 2.31 8.69 2.78
CA ASN A 81 3.70 8.38 2.45
C ASN A 81 4.35 7.61 3.60
N ILE A 82 4.67 6.34 3.40
CA ILE A 82 5.29 5.50 4.43
C ILE A 82 6.81 5.54 4.24
N SER A 83 7.42 6.67 4.58
CA SER A 83 8.87 6.90 4.48
C SER A 83 9.55 6.95 5.84
N GLU A 84 10.86 6.67 5.86
CA GLU A 84 11.71 6.96 7.02
C GLU A 84 12.02 8.45 7.11
N LEU A 85 12.12 9.11 5.95
CA LEU A 85 12.57 10.50 5.82
C LEU A 85 11.47 11.54 6.11
N GLY A 86 10.22 11.12 6.30
CA GLY A 86 9.14 12.05 6.58
C GLY A 86 8.95 13.08 5.48
N GLU A 87 8.88 14.35 5.89
CA GLU A 87 8.72 15.51 5.00
C GLU A 87 9.94 15.71 4.08
N ASP A 88 11.11 15.19 4.47
CA ASP A 88 12.33 15.25 3.68
C ASP A 88 12.39 14.13 2.62
N ASP A 89 11.31 13.36 2.44
CA ASP A 89 11.21 12.31 1.42
C ASP A 89 11.23 12.89 -0.02
N PRO A 90 12.11 12.40 -0.90
CA PRO A 90 12.22 12.91 -2.27
C PRO A 90 10.93 12.80 -3.09
N LEU A 91 10.13 11.75 -2.88
CA LEU A 91 8.86 11.57 -3.58
C LEU A 91 7.90 12.69 -3.17
N MET A 92 7.78 12.96 -1.87
CA MET A 92 6.92 14.02 -1.31
C MET A 92 7.38 15.42 -1.75
N GLN A 93 8.68 15.70 -1.73
CA GLN A 93 9.22 16.99 -2.19
C GLN A 93 8.93 17.25 -3.68
N ASN A 94 9.00 16.20 -4.51
CA ASN A 94 8.75 16.31 -5.96
C ASN A 94 7.26 16.45 -6.33
N VAL A 95 6.32 16.14 -5.42
CA VAL A 95 4.86 16.36 -5.63
C VAL A 95 4.56 17.80 -5.97
N THR A 96 5.27 18.75 -5.34
CA THR A 96 5.10 20.20 -5.54
C THR A 96 5.26 20.65 -6.99
N ARG A 97 5.80 19.79 -7.87
CA ARG A 97 6.03 20.07 -9.30
C ARG A 97 4.98 19.44 -10.23
N LEU A 98 4.12 18.52 -9.75
CA LEU A 98 3.25 17.67 -10.59
C LEU A 98 1.77 17.83 -10.20
N SER A 99 1.04 18.58 -11.02
CA SER A 99 -0.09 19.44 -10.65
C SER A 99 -1.46 18.87 -10.19
N PRO A 100 -1.87 17.59 -10.29
CA PRO A 100 -3.14 17.15 -9.69
C PRO A 100 -3.02 16.72 -8.22
N LEU A 101 -1.82 16.34 -7.75
CA LEU A 101 -1.60 15.88 -6.38
C LEU A 101 -1.32 17.01 -5.38
N LEU A 102 -1.01 18.22 -5.85
CA LEU A 102 -0.73 19.37 -4.99
C LEU A 102 -1.89 19.72 -4.05
N ASN A 103 -3.13 19.52 -4.50
CA ASN A 103 -4.33 19.85 -3.72
C ASN A 103 -4.79 18.70 -2.82
N VAL A 104 -4.16 17.53 -2.92
CA VAL A 104 -4.47 16.37 -2.08
C VAL A 104 -3.57 16.41 -0.85
N PRO A 105 -4.10 16.33 0.38
CA PRO A 105 -3.29 16.26 1.60
C PRO A 105 -2.34 15.05 1.62
N TRP A 106 -1.10 15.28 2.06
CA TRP A 106 -0.10 14.22 2.29
C TRP A 106 0.19 14.09 3.78
N TYR A 107 0.14 12.85 4.26
CA TYR A 107 0.59 12.48 5.60
C TYR A 107 1.79 11.56 5.45
N THR A 108 2.80 11.69 6.30
CA THR A 108 4.01 10.88 6.18
C THR A 108 4.38 10.20 7.49
N THR A 109 4.85 8.96 7.42
CA THR A 109 5.64 8.39 8.53
C THR A 109 7.02 9.05 8.53
N GLY A 110 7.68 9.08 9.69
CA GLY A 110 8.87 9.92 9.89
C GLY A 110 8.46 11.24 10.51
N GLY A 111 9.11 11.62 11.61
CA GLY A 111 8.65 12.73 12.42
C GLY A 111 8.66 14.05 11.65
N SER A 112 7.61 14.85 11.84
CA SER A 112 7.73 16.28 11.57
C SER A 112 8.83 16.83 12.47
N LYS A 113 9.57 17.84 12.01
CA LYS A 113 10.57 18.55 12.85
C LYS A 113 9.93 19.21 14.09
N HIS A 114 8.60 19.15 14.22
CA HIS A 114 7.81 19.89 15.19
C HIS A 114 7.26 19.04 16.35
N ASP A 115 6.99 17.74 16.16
CA ASP A 115 6.47 16.86 17.22
C ASP A 115 7.54 15.85 17.65
N GLY A 116 8.19 16.10 18.79
CA GLY A 116 9.40 15.40 19.28
C GLY A 116 9.36 13.88 19.44
N PHE A 117 8.27 13.19 19.07
CA PHE A 117 8.16 11.72 19.02
C PHE A 117 7.88 11.18 17.62
N GLY A 118 7.62 12.03 16.62
CA GLY A 118 7.29 11.64 15.25
C GLY A 118 6.01 10.79 15.12
N CYS A 119 5.07 10.97 16.05
CA CYS A 119 3.77 10.30 16.07
C CYS A 119 2.66 11.34 15.99
N PHE A 120 1.57 11.05 15.28
CA PHE A 120 0.42 11.95 15.21
C PHE A 120 -0.89 11.17 15.10
N LEU A 121 -1.99 11.84 15.43
CA LEU A 121 -3.35 11.40 15.14
C LEU A 121 -3.98 12.38 14.15
N HIS A 122 -4.51 11.87 13.05
CA HIS A 122 -5.35 12.62 12.15
C HIS A 122 -6.73 11.96 12.05
N GLN A 123 -7.79 12.76 12.12
CA GLN A 123 -9.16 12.26 12.06
C GLN A 123 -9.84 12.75 10.80
N VAL A 124 -10.31 11.80 9.99
CA VAL A 124 -11.00 12.07 8.73
C VAL A 124 -12.47 11.76 8.90
N LYS A 125 -13.33 12.74 8.61
CA LYS A 125 -14.78 12.54 8.56
C LYS A 125 -15.13 11.69 7.35
N LEU A 126 -15.73 10.54 7.61
CA LEU A 126 -16.33 9.69 6.60
C LEU A 126 -17.77 10.11 6.36
N PRO A 127 -18.35 9.77 5.20
CA PRO A 127 -19.76 10.00 4.95
C PRO A 127 -20.66 9.38 6.05
N ARG A 128 -21.82 10.02 6.27
CA ARG A 128 -22.81 9.66 7.31
C ARG A 128 -22.32 9.85 8.75
N GLY A 129 -21.42 10.82 8.98
CA GLY A 129 -21.01 11.24 10.33
C GLY A 129 -20.00 10.31 11.01
N ARG A 130 -19.45 9.34 10.29
CA ARG A 130 -18.46 8.39 10.79
C ARG A 130 -17.06 8.97 10.76
N MET A 131 -16.13 8.34 11.47
CA MET A 131 -14.73 8.77 11.49
C MET A 131 -13.74 7.65 11.22
N LEU A 132 -12.65 8.04 10.57
CA LEU A 132 -11.41 7.29 10.45
C LEU A 132 -10.35 7.98 11.32
N ASP A 133 -9.75 7.23 12.24
CA ASP A 133 -8.51 7.62 12.90
C ASP A 133 -7.31 7.10 12.09
N ILE A 134 -6.36 7.98 11.80
CA ILE A 134 -5.06 7.68 11.21
C ILE A 134 -3.99 8.00 12.25
N LEU A 135 -3.33 6.97 12.79
CA LEU A 135 -2.27 7.12 13.78
C LEU A 135 -0.93 6.78 13.15
N SER A 136 -0.05 7.76 13.03
CA SER A 136 1.33 7.51 12.60
C SER A 136 2.20 7.18 13.80
N LEU A 137 3.00 6.11 13.68
CA LEU A 137 3.96 5.66 14.69
C LEU A 137 5.38 5.82 14.18
N ASN A 138 6.23 6.40 15.02
CA ASN A 138 7.66 6.36 14.83
C ASN A 138 8.22 5.00 15.27
N THR A 139 8.14 4.02 14.38
CA THR A 139 8.61 2.65 14.63
C THR A 139 10.13 2.53 14.77
N THR A 140 10.92 3.58 14.54
CA THR A 140 12.36 3.56 14.87
C THR A 140 12.59 3.50 16.39
N SER A 141 11.66 4.06 17.18
CA SER A 141 11.69 4.02 18.64
C SER A 141 11.41 2.64 19.25
N LEU A 142 11.06 1.65 18.42
CA LEU A 142 10.89 0.24 18.82
C LEU A 142 12.21 -0.55 18.76
N GLN A 143 13.18 -0.09 17.97
CA GLN A 143 14.49 -0.70 17.86
C GLN A 143 15.35 -0.22 19.02
N ASP A 144 15.05 -0.70 20.22
CA ASP A 144 15.92 -0.54 21.38
C ASP A 144 17.23 -1.30 21.11
N THR A 145 18.24 -0.64 20.54
CA THR A 145 19.60 -1.16 20.65
C THR A 145 19.94 -1.22 22.13
N VAL A 146 20.13 -2.43 22.65
CA VAL A 146 20.60 -2.70 24.01
C VAL A 146 22.04 -2.22 24.14
N VAL A 147 22.24 -0.90 24.16
CA VAL A 147 23.40 -0.30 24.78
C VAL A 147 23.07 -0.30 26.26
N VAL A 148 23.77 -1.13 27.03
CA VAL A 148 23.67 -1.19 28.49
C VAL A 148 23.74 0.24 29.04
N GLY A 149 22.60 0.74 29.54
CA GLY A 149 22.45 2.11 30.06
C GLY A 149 21.56 3.07 29.26
N SER A 150 21.04 2.69 28.08
CA SER A 150 20.03 3.51 27.37
C SER A 150 18.62 3.23 27.91
N PRO A 151 17.78 4.27 28.09
CA PRO A 151 16.56 4.14 28.85
C PRO A 151 15.51 3.36 28.04
N SER A 152 14.93 2.34 28.66
CA SER A 152 13.67 1.68 28.28
C SER A 152 12.47 2.63 28.10
N GLY A 153 12.69 3.95 28.18
CA GLY A 153 11.68 4.99 28.14
C GLY A 153 11.14 5.29 26.75
N LYS A 154 11.89 5.11 25.64
CA LYS A 154 11.37 5.49 24.30
C LYS A 154 10.24 4.59 23.84
N ARG A 155 10.42 3.26 23.88
CA ARG A 155 9.37 2.28 23.61
C ARG A 155 8.20 2.41 24.59
N GLY A 156 8.48 2.57 25.88
CA GLY A 156 7.45 2.78 26.90
C GLY A 156 6.61 4.04 26.64
N ASN A 157 7.24 5.14 26.24
CA ASN A 157 6.57 6.39 25.91
C ASN A 157 5.70 6.26 24.66
N LEU A 158 6.18 5.57 23.61
CA LEU A 158 5.39 5.29 22.41
C LEU A 158 4.13 4.48 22.76
N SER A 159 4.30 3.37 23.49
CA SER A 159 3.18 2.51 23.90
C SER A 159 2.17 3.25 24.79
N ASN A 160 2.66 4.10 25.70
CA ASN A 160 1.82 4.93 26.55
C ASN A 160 1.04 5.99 25.76
N TRP A 161 1.70 6.67 24.82
CA TRP A 161 1.06 7.64 23.94
C TRP A 161 -0.04 6.96 23.11
N LEU A 162 0.29 5.86 22.42
CA LEU A 162 -0.64 5.10 21.60
C LEU A 162 -1.86 4.63 22.40
N THR A 163 -1.64 4.08 23.58
CA THR A 163 -2.69 3.63 24.50
C THR A 163 -3.62 4.77 24.90
N ARG A 164 -3.07 5.93 25.28
CA ARG A 164 -3.86 7.10 25.67
C ARG A 164 -4.66 7.64 24.49
N THR A 165 -4.05 7.74 23.31
CA THR A 165 -4.69 8.24 22.09
C THR A 165 -5.84 7.32 21.66
N LEU A 166 -5.61 6.01 21.55
CA LEU A 166 -6.65 5.05 21.16
C LEU A 166 -7.80 4.91 22.17
N LYS A 167 -7.52 5.19 23.45
CA LYS A 167 -8.54 5.25 24.51
C LYS A 167 -9.42 6.50 24.39
N ALA A 168 -8.85 7.62 23.93
CA ALA A 168 -9.54 8.90 23.81
C ALA A 168 -10.45 9.00 22.58
N THR A 169 -10.24 8.17 21.56
CA THR A 169 -11.06 8.19 20.34
C THR A 169 -12.13 7.10 20.34
N THR A 170 -13.20 7.34 19.57
CA THR A 170 -14.34 6.42 19.38
C THR A 170 -14.67 6.17 17.90
N SER A 171 -13.73 6.46 17.01
CA SER A 171 -13.90 6.35 15.55
C SER A 171 -14.21 4.93 15.08
N ASP A 172 -15.01 4.83 14.02
CA ASP A 172 -15.50 3.61 13.39
C ASP A 172 -14.40 2.77 12.76
N TRP A 173 -13.41 3.46 12.19
CA TRP A 173 -12.22 2.88 11.59
C TRP A 173 -10.98 3.43 12.28
N ARG A 174 -10.01 2.54 12.53
CA ARG A 174 -8.73 2.86 13.13
C ARG A 174 -7.62 2.24 12.31
N MET A 175 -6.84 3.10 11.68
CA MET A 175 -5.68 2.75 10.91
C MET A 175 -4.43 3.25 11.62
N VAL A 176 -3.49 2.35 11.85
CA VAL A 176 -2.17 2.68 12.35
C VAL A 176 -1.18 2.56 11.20
N VAL A 177 -0.27 3.51 11.08
CA VAL A 177 0.74 3.55 10.01
C VAL A 177 2.11 3.61 10.67
N GLY A 178 3.03 2.75 10.28
CA GLY A 178 4.41 2.79 10.75
C GLY A 178 5.38 2.41 9.65
N PHE A 179 6.65 2.76 9.81
CA PHE A 179 7.63 2.48 8.78
C PHE A 179 7.98 0.97 8.73
N HIS A 180 8.32 0.39 9.89
CA HIS A 180 8.76 -1.01 9.99
C HIS A 180 7.57 -1.99 9.99
N PRO A 181 7.65 -3.14 9.29
CA PRO A 181 6.65 -4.19 9.44
C PRO A 181 6.65 -4.75 10.86
N LEU A 182 5.45 -5.10 11.36
CA LEU A 182 5.28 -5.75 12.67
C LEU A 182 4.96 -7.25 12.55
N VAL A 183 4.97 -7.77 11.32
CA VAL A 183 4.77 -9.19 11.00
C VAL A 183 5.84 -9.61 10.00
N ALA A 184 6.45 -10.76 10.26
CA ALA A 184 7.34 -11.45 9.32
C ALA A 184 6.55 -12.58 8.64
N CYS A 185 6.55 -12.61 7.31
CA CYS A 185 5.93 -13.68 6.55
C CYS A 185 6.97 -14.65 6.00
N LYS A 186 6.71 -15.95 6.18
CA LYS A 186 7.36 -17.01 5.42
C LYS A 186 6.33 -17.52 4.41
N GLU A 187 6.68 -17.41 3.15
CA GLU A 187 5.87 -17.85 2.03
C GLU A 187 6.61 -18.95 1.29
N ASN A 188 6.08 -20.17 1.39
CA ASN A 188 6.50 -21.33 0.61
C ASN A 188 5.34 -21.73 -0.32
N GLU A 189 5.59 -22.54 -1.36
CA GLU A 189 4.53 -22.96 -2.31
C GLU A 189 3.33 -23.65 -1.63
N GLU A 190 3.53 -24.21 -0.43
CA GLU A 190 2.53 -24.98 0.31
C GLU A 190 2.02 -24.29 1.59
N GLU A 191 2.70 -23.24 2.09
CA GLU A 191 2.41 -22.67 3.41
C GLU A 191 2.67 -21.15 3.46
N PHE A 192 1.65 -20.40 3.90
CA PHE A 192 1.76 -19.00 4.31
C PHE A 192 1.75 -18.96 5.84
N THR A 193 2.87 -18.56 6.45
CA THR A 193 2.92 -18.30 7.90
C THR A 193 3.31 -16.87 8.18
N ALA A 194 2.54 -16.22 9.04
CA ALA A 194 2.78 -14.87 9.52
C ALA A 194 3.12 -14.92 11.01
N LYS A 195 4.30 -14.42 11.39
CA LYS A 195 4.74 -14.33 12.78
C LYS A 195 4.80 -12.87 13.22
N LEU A 196 4.19 -12.57 14.37
CA LEU A 196 4.30 -11.27 15.01
C LEU A 196 5.76 -10.98 15.42
N ILE A 197 6.25 -9.79 15.08
CA ILE A 197 7.56 -9.29 15.46
C ILE A 197 7.47 -8.48 16.76
N ASP A 198 6.37 -7.76 16.96
CA ASP A 198 6.11 -6.95 18.16
C ASP A 198 4.75 -7.31 18.78
N GLU A 199 4.77 -8.36 19.61
CA GLU A 199 3.59 -8.80 20.36
C GLU A 199 3.03 -7.70 21.29
N PRO A 200 3.84 -6.92 22.05
CA PRO A 200 3.31 -5.84 22.89
C PRO A 200 2.45 -4.82 22.13
N LEU A 201 2.90 -4.35 20.96
CA LEU A 201 2.10 -3.44 20.14
C LEU A 201 0.84 -4.12 19.59
N HIS A 202 0.96 -5.39 19.18
CA HIS A 202 -0.18 -6.15 18.71
C HIS A 202 -1.29 -6.25 19.78
N HIS A 203 -0.93 -6.51 21.04
CA HIS A 203 -1.90 -6.53 22.14
C HIS A 203 -2.63 -5.19 22.32
N ILE A 204 -1.94 -4.06 22.12
CA ILE A 204 -2.58 -2.74 22.14
C ILE A 204 -3.58 -2.61 20.98
N PHE A 205 -3.19 -3.03 19.77
CA PHE A 205 -4.05 -2.99 18.59
C PHE A 205 -5.34 -3.78 18.78
N VAL A 206 -5.23 -5.02 19.26
CA VAL A 206 -6.39 -5.89 19.55
C VAL A 206 -7.27 -5.26 20.63
N LYS A 207 -6.68 -4.84 21.76
CA LYS A 207 -7.41 -4.25 22.89
C LYS A 207 -8.22 -3.03 22.51
N PHE A 208 -7.71 -2.20 21.60
CA PHE A 208 -8.36 -0.95 21.21
C PHE A 208 -9.07 -1.02 19.84
N GLY A 209 -9.16 -2.20 19.24
CA GLY A 209 -9.89 -2.42 17.99
C GLY A 209 -9.29 -1.72 16.78
N VAL A 210 -7.96 -1.74 16.63
CA VAL A 210 -7.29 -1.29 15.40
C VAL A 210 -7.65 -2.23 14.26
N ASN A 211 -8.13 -1.70 13.14
CA ASN A 211 -8.55 -2.51 12.01
C ASN A 211 -7.36 -2.87 11.10
N VAL A 212 -6.49 -1.89 10.85
CA VAL A 212 -5.42 -2.00 9.86
C VAL A 212 -4.13 -1.39 10.40
N TYR A 213 -3.04 -2.11 10.21
CA TYR A 213 -1.68 -1.62 10.32
C TYR A 213 -1.05 -1.53 8.92
N LEU A 214 -0.68 -0.33 8.49
CA LEU A 214 0.05 -0.10 7.24
C LEU A 214 1.54 0.05 7.50
N SER A 215 2.37 -0.62 6.69
CA SER A 215 3.82 -0.49 6.74
C SER A 215 4.49 -0.31 5.38
N GLN A 216 5.74 0.16 5.40
CA GLN A 216 6.50 0.39 4.18
C GLN A 216 6.63 -0.90 3.37
N GLN A 217 6.93 -2.00 4.07
CA GLN A 217 7.06 -3.33 3.52
C GLN A 217 6.15 -4.29 4.28
N GLY A 218 5.93 -5.49 3.73
CA GLY A 218 5.14 -6.52 4.39
C GLY A 218 5.00 -7.76 3.53
N CYS A 219 4.01 -8.57 3.86
CA CYS A 219 3.68 -9.80 3.14
C CYS A 219 3.10 -9.48 1.74
N PHE A 220 3.20 -10.40 0.78
CA PHE A 220 2.75 -10.14 -0.59
C PHE A 220 1.23 -9.94 -0.66
N SER A 221 0.47 -10.76 0.06
CA SER A 221 -0.97 -10.62 0.25
C SER A 221 -1.25 -9.61 1.37
N TYR A 222 -1.31 -10.08 2.60
CA TYR A 222 -1.39 -9.37 3.88
C TYR A 222 -1.39 -10.43 4.99
N ALA A 223 -1.13 -10.04 6.23
CA ALA A 223 -1.31 -10.93 7.37
C ALA A 223 -2.51 -10.49 8.21
N LEU A 224 -3.34 -11.44 8.64
CA LEU A 224 -4.43 -11.20 9.58
C LEU A 224 -4.10 -11.88 10.91
N GLN A 225 -3.97 -11.10 11.98
CA GLN A 225 -3.71 -11.60 13.34
C GLN A 225 -4.75 -10.98 14.27
N ASP A 226 -5.52 -11.79 14.99
CA ASP A 226 -6.52 -11.34 15.98
C ASP A 226 -7.40 -10.17 15.51
N ASN A 227 -7.84 -10.23 14.25
CA ASN A 227 -8.65 -9.23 13.54
C ASN A 227 -7.95 -7.93 13.13
N VAL A 228 -6.65 -7.82 13.33
CA VAL A 228 -5.81 -6.71 12.83
C VAL A 228 -5.21 -7.13 11.49
N ALA A 229 -5.50 -6.35 10.44
CA ALA A 229 -4.92 -6.58 9.11
C ALA A 229 -3.58 -5.82 8.98
N TYR A 230 -2.50 -6.56 8.74
CA TYR A 230 -1.16 -6.04 8.49
C TYR A 230 -0.91 -6.00 6.99
N ILE A 231 -0.91 -4.80 6.42
CA ILE A 231 -0.76 -4.57 4.98
C ILE A 231 0.53 -3.78 4.76
N GLY A 232 1.47 -4.36 4.03
CA GLY A 232 2.65 -3.66 3.55
C GLY A 232 2.56 -3.39 2.06
N ASN A 233 3.30 -2.40 1.57
CA ASN A 233 3.53 -2.28 0.13
C ASN A 233 4.65 -3.26 -0.27
N PRO A 234 4.36 -4.32 -1.04
CA PRO A 234 5.33 -5.36 -1.33
C PRO A 234 6.43 -4.93 -2.32
N GLY A 235 6.46 -3.69 -2.82
CA GLY A 235 7.38 -3.25 -3.87
C GLY A 235 8.89 -3.49 -3.63
N LEU A 236 9.67 -3.47 -4.73
CA LEU A 236 11.11 -3.75 -4.92
C LEU A 236 11.92 -4.21 -3.69
N ILE A 237 12.17 -5.53 -3.63
CA ILE A 237 13.41 -6.09 -3.08
C ILE A 237 14.43 -6.10 -4.23
N LYS A 238 15.37 -5.16 -4.23
CA LYS A 238 16.65 -5.33 -4.97
C LYS A 238 17.63 -5.96 -3.99
N GLU A 239 17.71 -7.29 -3.99
CA GLU A 239 18.72 -8.01 -3.23
C GLU A 239 20.03 -8.07 -4.02
N ASN A 240 20.73 -6.94 -4.11
CA ASN A 240 22.12 -6.93 -4.56
C ASN A 240 23.05 -6.65 -3.38
N SER A 241 23.05 -7.54 -2.38
CA SER A 241 24.23 -7.92 -1.58
C SER A 241 23.82 -8.71 -0.32
N CYS A 242 23.63 -10.01 -0.44
CA CYS A 242 24.01 -10.92 0.65
C CYS A 242 25.33 -11.58 0.25
N LEU A 243 26.44 -10.95 0.65
CA LEU A 243 27.70 -11.66 0.78
C LEU A 243 27.57 -12.65 1.95
N GLY A 244 27.42 -13.92 1.60
CA GLY A 244 27.91 -15.09 2.33
C GLY A 244 27.41 -15.37 3.75
N SER A 245 26.57 -16.41 3.90
CA SER A 245 26.87 -17.46 4.88
C SER A 245 26.21 -18.76 4.43
N GLY A 246 26.97 -19.86 4.56
CA GLY A 246 26.72 -21.14 3.91
C GLY A 246 25.44 -21.87 4.34
N ASN A 247 25.01 -22.76 3.44
CA ASN A 247 23.96 -23.77 3.61
C ASN A 247 22.55 -23.27 3.97
N GLY A 248 21.92 -22.62 2.99
CA GLY A 248 20.47 -22.53 2.88
C GLY A 248 20.12 -21.87 1.55
N ARG A 249 19.52 -22.60 0.61
CA ARG A 249 18.96 -21.99 -0.61
C ARG A 249 17.77 -21.11 -0.21
N TYR A 250 18.02 -19.85 0.14
CA TYR A 250 16.99 -18.82 0.13
C TYR A 250 16.68 -18.48 -1.33
N ARG A 251 15.43 -18.71 -1.75
CA ARG A 251 14.95 -18.25 -3.04
C ARG A 251 14.88 -16.72 -2.98
N ILE A 252 15.76 -16.08 -3.74
CA ILE A 252 15.70 -14.68 -4.14
C ILE A 252 14.29 -14.43 -4.68
N ARG A 253 13.50 -13.60 -4.00
CA ARG A 253 12.18 -13.20 -4.48
C ARG A 253 12.38 -12.28 -5.67
N THR A 254 11.96 -12.75 -6.83
CA THR A 254 11.93 -12.06 -8.14
C THR A 254 11.49 -10.60 -8.02
N GLU A 255 12.16 -9.72 -8.77
CA GLU A 255 11.95 -8.26 -8.88
C GLU A 255 10.50 -7.82 -8.61
N MET A 256 10.23 -7.33 -7.40
CA MET A 256 8.91 -6.78 -7.08
C MET A 256 8.77 -5.42 -7.75
N THR A 257 7.84 -5.25 -8.67
CA THR A 257 7.59 -3.99 -9.39
C THR A 257 7.24 -2.84 -8.43
N ASP A 258 7.85 -1.66 -8.63
CA ASP A 258 7.48 -0.44 -7.91
C ASP A 258 6.00 -0.10 -8.12
N GLY A 259 5.36 0.57 -7.16
CA GLY A 259 3.92 0.83 -7.17
C GLY A 259 3.39 1.46 -5.87
N PHE A 260 2.07 1.56 -5.78
CA PHE A 260 1.36 2.09 -4.61
C PHE A 260 0.10 1.27 -4.31
N LEU A 261 -0.43 1.45 -3.10
CA LEU A 261 -1.70 0.84 -2.69
C LEU A 261 -2.81 1.87 -2.85
N LEU A 262 -3.87 1.51 -3.58
CA LEU A 262 -5.11 2.27 -3.65
C LEU A 262 -6.12 1.64 -2.68
N HIS A 263 -6.66 2.46 -1.80
CA HIS A 263 -7.60 2.03 -0.77
C HIS A 263 -8.98 2.63 -1.04
N ARG A 264 -10.00 1.79 -0.98
CA ARG A 264 -11.42 2.16 -0.92
C ARG A 264 -11.92 1.84 0.49
N LEU A 265 -12.25 2.87 1.26
CA LEU A 265 -12.80 2.75 2.60
C LEU A 265 -14.31 2.98 2.55
N GLY A 266 -15.06 1.89 2.68
CA GLY A 266 -16.50 1.91 2.74
C GLY A 266 -17.02 1.78 4.16
N SER A 267 -18.31 1.46 4.26
CA SER A 267 -18.94 1.38 5.58
C SER A 267 -18.55 0.19 6.41
N LEU A 268 -18.54 -0.97 5.76
CA LEU A 268 -18.39 -2.27 6.38
C LEU A 268 -17.08 -2.94 5.96
N GLU A 269 -16.35 -2.35 5.03
CA GLU A 269 -15.11 -2.93 4.54
C GLU A 269 -14.15 -1.86 4.02
N MET A 270 -12.88 -2.22 4.02
CA MET A 270 -11.80 -1.54 3.34
C MET A 270 -11.24 -2.49 2.28
N VAL A 271 -11.22 -2.03 1.04
CA VAL A 271 -10.64 -2.77 -0.08
C VAL A 271 -9.34 -2.10 -0.49
N THR A 272 -8.26 -2.87 -0.60
CA THR A 272 -6.94 -2.36 -0.99
C THR A 272 -6.47 -3.06 -2.26
N TYR A 273 -6.04 -2.28 -3.24
CA TYR A 273 -5.52 -2.71 -4.52
C TYR A 273 -4.04 -2.36 -4.61
N PHE A 274 -3.17 -3.30 -4.96
CA PHE A 274 -1.80 -2.99 -5.30
C PHE A 274 -1.69 -2.65 -6.79
N VAL A 275 -1.36 -1.39 -7.07
CA VAL A 275 -1.22 -0.82 -8.42
C VAL A 275 0.26 -0.68 -8.73
N THR A 276 0.75 -1.42 -9.72
CA THR A 276 2.14 -1.34 -10.17
C THR A 276 2.40 -0.03 -10.90
N SER A 277 3.66 0.32 -11.09
CA SER A 277 4.09 1.46 -11.90
C SER A 277 3.68 1.33 -13.37
N ALA A 278 3.39 0.13 -13.86
CA ALA A 278 2.78 -0.09 -15.16
C ALA A 278 1.27 0.26 -15.21
N GLY A 279 0.64 0.46 -14.05
CA GLY A 279 -0.79 0.72 -13.90
C GLY A 279 -1.63 -0.56 -13.79
N GLU A 280 -1.01 -1.71 -13.52
CA GLU A 280 -1.67 -3.00 -13.38
C GLU A 280 -2.07 -3.25 -11.94
N ILE A 281 -3.24 -3.87 -11.72
CA ILE A 281 -3.67 -4.31 -10.41
C ILE A 281 -3.25 -5.77 -10.24
N VAL A 282 -2.33 -6.05 -9.32
CA VAL A 282 -1.76 -7.40 -9.15
C VAL A 282 -2.17 -8.09 -7.85
N ASN A 283 -2.78 -7.36 -6.93
CA ASN A 283 -3.31 -7.91 -5.68
C ASN A 283 -4.53 -7.11 -5.19
N LYS A 284 -5.47 -7.80 -4.53
CA LYS A 284 -6.67 -7.24 -3.90
C LYS A 284 -6.81 -7.81 -2.48
N ILE A 285 -6.93 -6.93 -1.50
CA ILE A 285 -7.12 -7.26 -0.08
C ILE A 285 -8.47 -6.70 0.36
N VAL A 286 -9.24 -7.46 1.12
CA VAL A 286 -10.52 -7.02 1.69
C VAL A 286 -10.48 -7.20 3.21
N VAL A 287 -10.63 -6.10 3.93
CA VAL A 287 -10.70 -6.07 5.40
C VAL A 287 -12.11 -5.68 5.80
N GLN A 288 -12.78 -6.52 6.58
CA GLN A 288 -14.12 -6.22 7.09
C GLN A 288 -14.03 -5.36 8.35
N GLN A 289 -14.90 -4.35 8.45
CA GLN A 289 -15.13 -3.61 9.68
C GLN A 289 -15.75 -4.57 10.69
N ARG A 290 -15.01 -4.89 11.73
CA ARG A 290 -15.56 -5.59 12.90
C ARG A 290 -15.74 -4.53 13.97
N GLY A 291 -16.98 -4.35 14.42
CA GLY A 291 -17.28 -3.44 15.54
C GLY A 291 -16.46 -3.82 16.78
N ARG A 292 -16.36 -2.91 17.75
CA ARG A 292 -15.72 -3.24 19.04
C ARG A 292 -16.44 -4.43 19.67
N GLN A 293 -15.72 -5.54 19.87
CA GLN A 293 -16.15 -6.50 20.88
C GLN A 293 -16.09 -5.77 22.22
N VAL A 294 -17.26 -5.54 22.81
CA VAL A 294 -17.36 -5.14 24.21
C VAL A 294 -16.99 -6.38 25.01
N MET A 295 -15.73 -6.46 25.46
CA MET A 295 -15.35 -7.35 26.57
C MET A 295 -15.70 -6.67 27.89
#